data_AF-A0A9D4IHJ2-F1
#
_entry.id   AF-A0A9D4IHJ2-F1
#
_cell.length_a   1.000
_cell.length_b   1.000
_cell.length_c   1.000
_cell.angle_alpha   90.00
_cell.angle_beta   90.00
_cell.angle_gamma   90.00
#
_symmetry.space_group_name_H-M   'P 1'
#
loop_
_entity.id
_entity.type
_entity.pdbx_description
1 polymer ?
#
loop_
_entity_poly.entity_id
_entity_poly.type
_entity_poly.pdbx_seq_one_letter_code
_entity_poly.pdbx_strand_id
1 'polypeptide(L)'
;MPEAIAALEDGETEFFKKKDPNFFQFPLSPGGVAYGRVLPFPDFLLDMWHPYEKAQYPHYFAVRDIRKREYIERYEKMVKESGVHVDDHHH
;
A
#
# COMPACT_ATOMS: atom_id res chain seq x y z
N MET A 1 37.85 5.65 -4.62
CA MET A 1 36.62 4.95 -4.19
C MET A 1 36.83 3.70 -3.32
N PRO A 2 37.95 2.95 -3.33
CA PRO A 2 38.05 1.74 -2.50
C PRO A 2 38.14 2.05 -1.00
N GLU A 3 38.82 3.14 -0.62
CA GLU A 3 38.93 3.56 0.79
C GLU A 3 37.58 3.92 1.42
N ALA A 4 36.67 4.53 0.64
CA ALA A 4 35.34 4.89 1.12
C ALA A 4 34.45 3.66 1.37
N ILE A 5 34.62 2.61 0.55
CA ILE A 5 33.91 1.34 0.73
C ILE A 5 34.44 0.63 1.99
N ALA A 6 35.77 0.54 2.13
CA ALA A 6 36.39 -0.06 3.31
C ALA A 6 35.97 0.65 4.61
N ALA A 7 35.93 1.99 4.61
CA ALA A 7 35.44 2.75 5.76
C ALA A 7 33.97 2.48 6.10
N LEU A 8 33.13 2.17 5.09
CA LEU A 8 31.72 1.85 5.27
C LEU A 8 31.56 0.44 5.88
N GLU A 9 32.33 -0.53 5.37
CA GLU A 9 32.36 -1.91 5.89
C GLU A 9 32.85 -1.97 7.34
N ASP A 10 33.89 -1.21 7.67
CA ASP A 10 34.41 -1.08 9.03
C ASP A 10 33.35 -0.47 9.97
N GLY A 11 32.65 0.57 9.51
CA GLY A 11 31.58 1.23 10.26
C GLY A 11 30.37 0.32 10.52
N GLU A 12 29.92 -0.44 9.52
CA GLU A 12 28.85 -1.43 9.69
C GLU A 12 29.26 -2.52 10.67
N THR A 13 30.49 -3.02 10.56
CA THR A 13 31.03 -4.06 11.46
C THR A 13 31.07 -3.59 12.90
N GLU A 14 31.47 -2.34 13.16
CA GLU A 14 31.43 -1.74 14.48
C GLU A 14 29.98 -1.63 15.01
N PHE A 15 29.07 -1.14 14.18
CA PHE A 15 27.66 -0.98 14.52
C PHE A 15 27.01 -2.30 14.92
N PHE A 16 27.19 -3.37 14.14
CA PHE A 16 26.59 -4.68 14.43
C PHE A 16 27.13 -5.33 15.72
N LYS A 17 28.38 -5.03 16.11
CA LYS A 17 28.97 -5.51 17.38
C LYS A 17 28.43 -4.76 18.60
N LYS A 18 28.09 -3.47 18.45
CA LYS A 18 27.72 -2.57 19.57
C LYS A 18 26.22 -2.29 19.69
N LYS A 19 25.41 -2.62 18.68
CA LYS A 19 23.97 -2.30 18.69
C LYS A 19 23.24 -2.95 19.86
N ASP A 20 22.30 -2.21 20.45
CA ASP A 20 21.41 -2.72 21.49
C ASP A 20 20.45 -3.78 20.89
N PRO A 21 20.30 -4.96 21.51
CA PRO A 21 19.32 -5.97 21.08
C PRO A 21 17.87 -5.45 21.10
N ASN A 22 17.55 -4.56 22.03
CA ASN A 22 16.25 -3.95 22.28
C ASN A 22 16.26 -2.45 21.90
N PHE A 23 16.72 -2.14 20.69
CA PHE A 23 16.66 -0.79 20.16
C PHE A 23 15.22 -0.27 20.07
N PHE A 24 15.06 1.05 20.24
CA PHE A 24 13.76 1.71 20.10
C PHE A 24 13.20 1.54 18.69
N GLN A 25 11.94 1.14 18.61
CA GLN A 25 11.20 1.03 17.35
C GLN A 25 9.94 1.89 17.40
N PHE A 26 9.67 2.59 16.30
CA PHE A 26 8.42 3.32 16.18
C PHE A 26 7.26 2.33 16.20
N PRO A 27 6.15 2.63 16.91
CA PRO A 27 5.08 1.65 17.09
C PRO A 27 4.54 1.06 15.78
N LEU A 28 4.42 1.88 14.73
CA LEU A 28 3.86 1.48 13.44
C LEU A 28 4.91 1.05 12.40
N SER A 29 6.21 1.14 12.70
CA SER A 29 7.24 0.64 11.79
C SER A 29 7.31 -0.89 11.85
N PRO A 30 7.84 -1.58 10.82
CA PRO A 30 8.11 -3.01 10.89
C PRO A 30 8.89 -3.37 12.16
N GLY A 31 8.38 -4.34 12.92
CA GLY A 31 8.93 -4.78 14.21
C GLY A 31 8.45 -3.98 15.44
N GLY A 32 7.77 -2.85 15.23
CA GLY A 32 7.19 -2.05 16.31
C GLY A 32 6.00 -2.71 16.99
N VAL A 33 5.71 -2.29 18.22
CA VAL A 33 4.65 -2.87 19.09
C VAL A 33 3.22 -2.75 18.52
N ALA A 34 3.00 -1.88 17.54
CA ALA A 34 1.72 -1.65 16.90
C ALA A 34 1.74 -1.97 15.40
N TYR A 35 2.82 -2.60 14.90
CA TYR A 35 2.94 -2.96 13.50
C TYR A 35 1.83 -3.93 13.11
N GLY A 36 1.09 -3.61 12.04
CA GLY A 36 -0.02 -4.43 11.55
C GLY A 36 -1.24 -4.48 12.50
N ARG A 37 -1.32 -3.63 13.53
CA ARG A 37 -2.46 -3.62 14.47
C ARG A 37 -3.79 -3.32 13.79
N VAL A 38 -3.78 -2.46 12.77
CA VAL A 38 -4.95 -2.14 11.95
C VAL A 38 -4.71 -2.73 10.57
N LEU A 39 -5.53 -3.71 10.20
CA LEU A 39 -5.52 -4.28 8.86
C LEU A 39 -6.40 -3.43 7.95
N PRO A 40 -5.86 -2.83 6.87
CA PRO A 40 -6.67 -2.13 5.90
C PRO A 40 -7.49 -3.15 5.10
N PHE A 41 -8.81 -3.03 5.15
CA PHE A 41 -9.70 -3.81 4.29
C PHE A 41 -9.75 -3.19 2.89
N PRO A 42 -9.71 -3.99 1.83
CA PRO A 42 -9.79 -3.46 0.47
C PRO A 42 -11.18 -2.90 0.16
N ASP A 43 -11.23 -1.78 -0.58
CA ASP A 43 -12.45 -1.03 -0.87
C ASP A 43 -13.51 -1.86 -1.62
N PHE A 44 -13.09 -2.79 -2.48
CA PHE A 44 -14.01 -3.61 -3.28
C PHE A 44 -14.95 -4.48 -2.42
N LEU A 45 -14.64 -4.73 -1.15
CA LEU A 45 -15.51 -5.49 -0.26
C LEU A 45 -16.87 -4.80 -0.04
N LEU A 46 -16.91 -3.47 -0.15
CA LEU A 46 -18.15 -2.70 -0.05
C LEU A 46 -19.12 -2.98 -1.21
N ASP A 47 -18.61 -3.49 -2.33
CA ASP A 47 -19.47 -3.89 -3.46
C ASP A 47 -20.26 -5.17 -3.16
N MET A 48 -19.77 -6.01 -2.27
CA MET A 48 -20.42 -7.27 -1.87
C MET A 48 -21.55 -7.09 -0.83
N TRP A 49 -21.70 -5.90 -0.25
CA TRP A 49 -22.73 -5.65 0.77
C TRP A 49 -24.15 -5.85 0.23
N HIS A 50 -25.04 -6.33 1.09
CA HIS A 50 -26.44 -6.49 0.74
C HIS A 50 -27.09 -5.12 0.44
N PRO A 51 -28.03 -4.99 -0.52
CA PRO A 51 -28.66 -3.72 -0.84
C PRO A 51 -29.27 -2.98 0.36
N TYR A 52 -29.83 -3.72 1.32
CA TYR A 52 -30.35 -3.12 2.57
C TYR A 52 -29.26 -2.52 3.46
N GLU A 53 -28.06 -3.10 3.50
CA GLU A 53 -26.92 -2.54 4.25
C GLU A 53 -26.40 -1.29 3.55
N LYS A 54 -26.34 -1.30 2.21
CA LYS A 54 -25.98 -0.11 1.43
C LYS A 54 -26.99 1.02 1.58
N ALA A 55 -28.28 0.69 1.64
CA ALA A 55 -29.37 1.65 1.81
C ALA A 55 -29.30 2.43 3.13
N GLN A 56 -28.56 1.93 4.14
CA GLN A 56 -28.30 2.68 5.38
C GLN A 56 -27.35 3.87 5.18
N TYR A 57 -26.55 3.85 4.11
CA TYR A 57 -25.51 4.85 3.84
C TYR A 57 -25.67 5.48 2.43
N PRO A 58 -26.83 6.07 2.11
CA PRO A 58 -27.17 6.47 0.74
C PRO A 58 -26.20 7.53 0.19
N HIS A 59 -25.81 8.52 1.01
CA HIS A 59 -24.89 9.57 0.59
C HIS A 59 -23.47 9.03 0.32
N TYR A 60 -22.99 8.09 1.14
CA TYR A 60 -21.66 7.52 0.97
C TYR A 60 -21.56 6.73 -0.34
N PHE A 61 -22.54 5.86 -0.62
CA PHE A 61 -22.56 5.06 -1.84
C PHE A 61 -22.77 5.92 -3.10
N ALA A 62 -23.59 6.97 -3.04
CA ALA A 62 -23.75 7.90 -4.17
C ALA A 62 -22.43 8.58 -4.56
N VAL A 63 -21.65 9.06 -3.59
CA VAL A 63 -20.34 9.67 -3.86
C VAL A 63 -19.31 8.62 -4.30
N ARG A 64 -19.39 7.40 -3.76
CA ARG A 64 -18.51 6.30 -4.16
C ARG A 64 -18.70 5.91 -5.62
N ASP A 65 -19.94 5.86 -6.10
CA ASP A 65 -20.23 5.51 -7.50
C ASP A 65 -19.66 6.54 -8.49
N ILE A 66 -19.65 7.82 -8.10
CA ILE A 66 -18.98 8.88 -8.88
C ILE A 66 -17.48 8.59 -8.97
N ARG A 67 -16.82 8.34 -7.83
CA ARG A 67 -15.37 8.06 -7.79
C ARG A 67 -14.97 6.79 -8.55
N LYS A 68 -15.81 5.75 -8.51
CA LYS A 68 -15.57 4.51 -9.27
C LYS A 68 -15.54 4.79 -10.78
N ARG A 69 -16.46 5.60 -11.27
CA ARG A 69 -16.50 6.02 -12.68
C ARG A 69 -15.28 6.87 -13.06
N GLU A 70 -14.94 7.86 -12.24
CA GLU A 70 -13.72 8.68 -12.45
C GLU A 70 -12.45 7.82 -12.51
N TYR A 71 -12.36 6.76 -11.69
CA TYR A 71 -11.23 5.83 -11.70
C TYR A 71 -11.14 5.03 -13.01
N ILE A 72 -12.28 4.52 -13.51
CA ILE A 72 -12.34 3.76 -14.77
C ILE A 72 -11.92 4.66 -15.95
N GLU A 73 -12.49 5.86 -16.03
CA GLU A 73 -12.14 6.84 -17.07
C GLU A 73 -10.65 7.19 -17.05
N ARG A 74 -10.08 7.40 -15.85
CA ARG A 74 -8.64 7.66 -15.68
C ARG A 74 -7.79 6.46 -16.11
N TYR A 75 -8.22 5.24 -15.76
CA TYR A 75 -7.51 4.02 -16.10
C TYR A 75 -7.47 3.80 -17.62
N GLU A 76 -8.60 3.93 -18.30
CA GLU A 76 -8.70 3.83 -19.76
C GLU A 76 -7.77 4.83 -20.46
N LYS A 77 -7.74 6.08 -19.96
CA LYS A 77 -6.81 7.11 -20.46
C LYS A 77 -5.35 6.71 -20.26
N MET A 78 -4.98 6.25 -19.05
CA MET A 78 -3.62 5.80 -18.75
C MET A 78 -3.17 4.66 -19.65
N VAL A 79 -4.03 3.65 -19.87
CA VAL A 79 -3.73 2.51 -20.75
C VAL A 79 -3.49 2.96 -22.19
N LYS A 80 -4.32 3.89 -22.68
CA LYS A 80 -4.16 4.46 -24.03
C LYS A 80 -2.83 5.22 -24.18
N GLU A 81 -2.40 5.93 -23.14
CA GLU A 81 -1.16 6.72 -23.15
C GLU A 81 0.10 5.88 -22.95
N SER A 82 0.03 4.81 -22.16
CA SER A 82 1.18 3.94 -21.86
C SER A 82 1.51 2.95 -22.99
N GLY A 83 0.65 2.81 -23.99
CA GLY A 83 0.86 1.89 -25.12
C GLY A 83 0.85 0.42 -24.72
N VAL A 84 0.46 0.10 -23.48
CA VAL A 84 0.32 -1.27 -22.99
C VAL A 84 -0.94 -1.87 -23.59
N HIS A 85 -0.79 -2.89 -24.44
CA HIS A 85 -1.91 -3.72 -24.86
C HIS A 85 -2.33 -4.55 -23.64
N VAL A 86 -3.54 -4.30 -23.13
CA VAL A 86 -4.12 -5.14 -22.09
C VAL A 86 -4.73 -6.33 -22.82
N ASP A 87 -4.02 -7.45 -22.82
CA ASP A 87 -4.59 -8.71 -23.30
C ASP A 87 -5.72 -9.12 -22.35
N ASP A 88 -6.95 -9.13 -22.84
CA ASP A 88 -8.13 -9.63 -22.11
C ASP A 88 -8.01 -11.15 -21.96
N HIS A 89 -7.19 -11.59 -21.00
CA HIS A 89 -7.13 -13.00 -20.60
C HIS A 89 -8.30 -13.32 -19.67
N HIS A 90 -9.49 -13.40 -20.27
CA HIS A 90 -10.66 -14.03 -19.67
C HIS A 90 -11.00 -15.33 -20.42
N HIS A 91 -10.37 -16.43 -20.01
CA HIS A 91 -10.89 -17.80 -20.09
C HIS A 91 -10.33 -18.64 -18.94
#